data_AF-A0AAE0VFT0-F1
#
_entry.id   AF-A0AAE0VFT0-F1
#
_cell.length_a   1.000
_cell.length_b   1.000
_cell.length_c   1.000
_cell.angle_alpha   90.00
_cell.angle_beta   90.00
_cell.angle_gamma   90.00
#
_symmetry.space_group_name_H-M   'P 1'
#
loop_
_entity.id
_entity.type
_entity.pdbx_description
1 polymer ?
#
loop_
_entity_poly.entity_id
_entity_poly.type
_entity_poly.pdbx_seq_one_letter_code
_entity_poly.pdbx_strand_id
1 'polypeptide(L)'
;MESIPTSERVVLRADFNGHVGEGNRGNEEVIGKFGVKERNLEGQKVVDFAKRMDMAVVNTYFQKREEHRVTYKSGGRRTQVDYILCRIGNLKEISDCKVVVGESVAREHRMVVCRMTLMVCKKKRSKIEIEKKTKWWKLKKEDCCEEFRQKLR
;
A
#
# COMPACT_ATOMS: atom_id res chain seq x y z
N MET A 1 -5.06 12.87 2.45
CA MET A 1 -4.86 12.14 1.18
C MET A 1 -4.88 13.05 -0.04
N GLU A 2 -5.62 14.16 0.02
CA GLU A 2 -5.74 15.13 -1.08
C GLU A 2 -4.39 15.69 -1.57
N SER A 3 -3.38 15.75 -0.70
CA SER A 3 -2.01 16.14 -1.07
C SER A 3 -1.19 15.05 -1.76
N ILE A 4 -1.63 13.79 -1.73
CA ILE A 4 -0.92 12.67 -2.35
C ILE A 4 -1.40 12.53 -3.80
N PRO A 5 -0.52 12.64 -4.81
CA PRO A 5 -0.91 12.56 -6.21
C PRO A 5 -1.71 11.30 -6.53
N THR A 6 -2.74 11.39 -7.38
CA THR A 6 -3.60 10.25 -7.78
C THR A 6 -2.82 9.12 -8.47
N SER A 7 -1.66 9.43 -9.06
CA SER A 7 -0.74 8.46 -9.66
C SER A 7 -0.04 7.55 -8.65
N GLU A 8 0.01 7.95 -7.38
CA GLU A 8 0.61 7.15 -6.32
C GLU A 8 -0.37 6.11 -5.78
N ARG A 9 0.18 4.98 -5.34
CA ARG A 9 -0.59 3.90 -4.71
C ARG A 9 -0.57 4.14 -3.22
N VAL A 10 -1.75 4.26 -2.62
CA VAL A 10 -1.91 4.44 -1.18
C VAL A 10 -2.61 3.22 -0.61
N VAL A 11 -1.98 2.61 0.39
CA VAL A 11 -2.54 1.51 1.18
C VAL A 11 -2.46 1.92 2.64
N LEU A 12 -3.61 1.93 3.32
CA LEU A 12 -3.69 2.09 4.76
C LEU A 12 -3.93 0.73 5.39
N ARG A 13 -3.21 0.44 6.47
CA ARG A 13 -3.44 -0.75 7.30
C ARG A 13 -3.41 -0.33 8.74
N ALA A 14 -4.52 -0.48 9.44
CA ALA A 14 -4.64 -0.11 10.84
C ALA A 14 -5.74 -0.91 11.53
N ASP A 15 -5.69 -0.89 12.86
CA ASP A 15 -6.84 -1.21 13.71
C ASP A 15 -7.73 0.03 13.79
N PHE A 16 -8.94 -0.08 13.25
CA PHE A 16 -9.92 1.01 13.26
C PHE A 16 -10.93 0.88 14.41
N ASN A 17 -10.88 -0.23 15.16
CA ASN A 17 -11.77 -0.52 16.28
C ASN A 17 -13.27 -0.35 15.96
N GLY A 18 -13.66 -0.61 14.71
CA GLY A 18 -15.03 -0.48 14.22
C GLY A 18 -15.44 -1.68 13.40
N HIS A 19 -16.73 -2.00 13.38
CA HIS A 19 -17.29 -3.09 12.57
C HIS A 19 -17.95 -2.51 11.34
N VAL A 20 -17.33 -2.68 10.18
CA VAL A 20 -17.90 -2.24 8.89
C VAL A 20 -19.16 -3.04 8.51
N GLY A 21 -19.25 -4.28 9.01
CA GLY A 21 -20.40 -5.15 8.86
C GLY A 21 -20.45 -5.91 7.52
N GLU A 22 -21.34 -6.91 7.45
CA GLU A 22 -21.65 -7.71 6.27
C GLU A 22 -22.59 -6.96 5.31
N GLY A 23 -22.42 -7.21 4.01
CA GLY A 23 -23.20 -6.54 2.96
C GLY A 23 -22.70 -5.13 2.65
N ASN A 24 -23.08 -4.65 1.46
CA ASN A 24 -22.58 -3.38 0.93
C ASN A 24 -23.67 -2.43 0.43
N ARG A 25 -24.93 -2.67 0.79
CA ARG A 25 -26.05 -1.85 0.29
C ARG A 25 -25.83 -0.36 0.60
N GLY A 26 -25.89 0.48 -0.44
CA GLY A 26 -25.67 1.93 -0.35
C GLY A 26 -24.21 2.36 -0.11
N ASN A 27 -23.26 1.44 -0.23
CA ASN A 27 -21.83 1.65 -0.04
C ASN A 27 -21.01 0.74 -0.99
N GLU A 28 -21.60 0.31 -2.11
CA GLU A 28 -21.08 -0.72 -3.02
C GLU A 28 -19.72 -0.37 -3.62
N GLU A 29 -19.42 0.92 -3.72
CA GLU A 29 -18.19 1.49 -4.25
C GLU A 29 -17.00 1.41 -3.28
N VAL A 30 -17.27 1.39 -1.97
CA VAL A 30 -16.24 1.43 -0.92
C VAL A 30 -16.11 0.12 -0.17
N ILE A 31 -17.19 -0.65 -0.01
CA ILE A 31 -17.15 -1.93 0.70
C ILE A 31 -17.68 -3.07 -0.16
N GLY A 32 -17.07 -4.23 0.02
CA GLY A 32 -17.54 -5.48 -0.54
C GLY A 32 -18.60 -6.15 0.34
N LYS A 33 -19.08 -7.29 -0.12
CA LYS A 33 -20.22 -8.00 0.49
C LYS A 33 -19.85 -8.84 1.71
N PHE A 34 -18.56 -9.16 1.88
CA PHE A 34 -18.08 -10.21 2.79
C PHE A 34 -17.45 -9.65 4.05
N GLY A 35 -18.03 -8.62 4.66
CA GLY A 35 -17.65 -8.21 6.02
C GLY A 35 -18.07 -9.23 7.08
N VAL A 36 -17.91 -8.86 8.35
CA VAL A 36 -18.27 -9.70 9.50
C VAL A 36 -19.19 -8.91 10.41
N LYS A 37 -20.26 -9.57 10.91
CA LYS A 37 -21.25 -9.00 11.84
C LYS A 37 -22.02 -7.82 11.27
N GLU A 38 -22.81 -7.16 12.11
CA GLU A 38 -23.51 -5.92 11.78
C GLU A 38 -22.57 -4.71 11.91
N ARG A 39 -22.92 -3.64 11.21
CA ARG A 39 -22.19 -2.38 11.25
C ARG A 39 -22.47 -1.63 12.56
N ASN A 40 -21.43 -1.14 13.23
CA ASN A 40 -21.57 -0.24 14.39
C ASN A 40 -21.24 1.21 14.02
N LEU A 41 -21.38 2.13 14.99
CA LEU A 41 -21.12 3.56 14.80
C LEU A 41 -19.67 3.84 14.36
N GLU A 42 -18.71 3.18 14.99
CA GLU A 42 -17.29 3.29 14.64
C GLU A 42 -17.02 2.78 13.21
N GLY A 43 -17.63 1.67 12.84
CA GLY A 43 -17.55 1.12 11.49
C GLY A 43 -18.20 2.00 10.44
N GLN A 44 -19.29 2.72 10.77
CA GLN A 44 -19.85 3.73 9.89
C GLN A 44 -18.85 4.87 9.65
N LYS A 45 -18.13 5.34 10.68
CA LYS A 45 -17.06 6.34 10.51
C LYS A 45 -15.94 5.84 9.59
N VAL A 46 -15.59 4.55 9.66
CA VAL A 46 -14.62 3.93 8.72
C VAL A 46 -15.15 3.98 7.29
N VAL A 47 -16.43 3.65 7.08
CA VAL A 47 -17.09 3.71 5.77
C VAL A 47 -17.15 5.15 5.25
N ASP A 48 -17.53 6.10 6.08
CA ASP A 48 -17.62 7.53 5.71
C ASP A 48 -16.24 8.10 5.35
N PHE A 49 -15.22 7.73 6.12
CA PHE A 49 -13.82 8.05 5.80
C PHE A 49 -13.41 7.46 4.46
N ALA A 50 -13.71 6.17 4.23
CA ALA A 50 -13.37 5.49 2.99
C ALA A 50 -14.07 6.16 1.79
N LYS A 51 -15.34 6.56 1.94
CA LYS A 51 -16.11 7.30 0.92
C LYS A 51 -15.47 8.64 0.59
N ARG A 52 -15.19 9.44 1.63
CA ARG A 52 -14.61 10.77 1.46
C ARG A 52 -13.22 10.74 0.79
N MET A 53 -12.48 9.65 0.99
CA MET A 53 -11.11 9.50 0.49
C MET A 53 -10.99 8.63 -0.77
N ASP A 54 -12.11 8.24 -1.39
CA ASP A 54 -12.17 7.32 -2.53
C ASP A 54 -11.38 6.02 -2.32
N MET A 55 -11.61 5.39 -1.16
CA MET A 55 -10.92 4.16 -0.73
C MET A 55 -11.86 2.97 -0.60
N ALA A 56 -11.37 1.81 -0.99
CA ALA A 56 -12.02 0.53 -0.82
C ALA A 56 -11.53 -0.18 0.46
N VAL A 57 -12.45 -0.69 1.29
CA VAL A 57 -12.16 -1.56 2.44
C VAL A 57 -11.92 -2.99 1.95
N VAL A 58 -10.67 -3.27 1.59
CA VAL A 58 -10.23 -4.46 0.84
C VAL A 58 -10.70 -5.77 1.47
N ASN A 59 -10.64 -5.88 2.79
CA ASN A 59 -11.00 -7.10 3.53
C ASN A 59 -12.41 -7.62 3.21
N THR A 60 -13.32 -6.74 2.81
CA THR A 60 -14.74 -7.05 2.61
C THR A 60 -15.06 -7.52 1.18
N TYR A 61 -14.12 -7.42 0.23
CA TYR A 61 -14.34 -7.77 -1.17
C TYR A 61 -14.17 -9.26 -1.50
N PHE A 62 -13.45 -10.00 -0.65
CA PHE A 62 -13.09 -11.38 -0.93
C PHE A 62 -13.93 -12.35 -0.11
N GLN A 63 -14.59 -13.30 -0.79
CA GLN A 63 -15.30 -14.38 -0.12
C GLN A 63 -14.29 -15.36 0.50
N LYS A 64 -14.37 -15.53 1.82
CA LYS A 64 -13.53 -16.43 2.60
C LYS A 64 -14.37 -17.23 3.59
N ARG A 65 -13.76 -18.16 4.30
CA ARG A 65 -14.39 -18.71 5.52
C ARG A 65 -14.36 -17.64 6.60
N GLU A 66 -15.35 -17.65 7.49
CA GLU A 66 -15.47 -16.63 8.56
C GLU A 66 -14.18 -16.52 9.41
N GLU A 67 -13.54 -17.64 9.72
CA GLU A 67 -12.29 -17.67 10.48
C GLU A 67 -11.14 -16.88 9.83
N HIS A 68 -11.14 -16.81 8.49
CA HIS A 68 -10.18 -16.06 7.69
C HIS A 68 -10.61 -14.61 7.43
N ARG A 69 -11.72 -14.15 8.02
CA ARG A 69 -12.16 -12.75 8.02
C ARG A 69 -12.07 -12.08 9.39
N VAL A 70 -12.17 -12.87 10.46
CA VAL A 70 -12.08 -12.42 11.85
C VAL A 70 -10.64 -12.02 12.17
N THR A 71 -10.42 -10.75 12.51
CA THR A 71 -9.10 -10.19 12.83
C THR A 71 -8.83 -10.14 14.33
N TYR A 72 -9.87 -10.17 15.16
CA TYR A 72 -9.74 -10.18 16.62
C TYR A 72 -10.57 -11.31 17.24
N LYS A 73 -9.95 -12.05 18.17
CA LYS A 73 -10.60 -13.15 18.90
C LYS A 73 -10.17 -13.15 20.36
N SER A 74 -11.11 -12.87 21.27
CA SER A 74 -10.90 -12.96 22.72
C SER A 74 -12.18 -13.33 23.45
N GLY A 75 -12.11 -14.16 24.49
CA GLY A 75 -13.25 -14.49 25.37
C GLY A 75 -14.51 -14.94 24.62
N GLY A 76 -14.38 -15.72 23.54
CA GLY A 76 -15.49 -16.17 22.69
C GLY A 76 -16.01 -15.12 21.68
N ARG A 77 -15.58 -13.85 21.80
CA ARG A 77 -15.87 -12.80 20.81
C ARG A 77 -14.99 -13.00 19.59
N ARG A 78 -15.60 -12.86 18.41
CA ARG A 78 -14.95 -12.89 17.09
C ARG A 78 -15.36 -11.64 16.34
N THR A 79 -14.42 -10.79 15.98
CA THR A 79 -14.71 -9.49 15.34
C THR A 79 -13.73 -9.20 14.22
N GLN A 80 -14.11 -8.28 13.35
CA GLN A 80 -13.25 -7.66 12.35
C GLN A 80 -13.11 -6.19 12.73
N VAL A 81 -11.89 -5.76 13.02
CA VAL A 81 -11.53 -4.39 13.46
C VAL A 81 -10.27 -3.87 12.78
N ASP A 82 -9.42 -4.78 12.30
CA ASP A 82 -8.24 -4.47 11.51
C ASP A 82 -8.60 -4.47 10.02
N TYR A 83 -8.33 -3.37 9.33
CA TYR A 83 -8.67 -3.22 7.92
C TYR A 83 -7.49 -2.77 7.09
N ILE A 84 -7.47 -3.27 5.85
CA ILE A 84 -6.63 -2.75 4.78
C ILE A 84 -7.54 -1.94 3.86
N LEU A 85 -7.19 -0.68 3.65
CA LEU A 85 -7.86 0.20 2.70
C LEU A 85 -6.89 0.52 1.56
N CYS A 86 -7.39 0.55 0.33
CA CYS A 86 -6.64 1.01 -0.83
C CYS A 86 -7.47 2.02 -1.63
N ARG A 87 -6.86 2.80 -2.51
CA ARG A 87 -7.63 3.61 -3.47
C ARG A 87 -8.51 2.70 -4.34
N ILE A 88 -9.74 3.12 -4.60
CA ILE A 88 -10.69 2.36 -5.45
C ILE A 88 -10.07 2.08 -6.82
N GLY A 89 -9.39 3.07 -7.43
CA GLY A 89 -8.72 2.92 -8.72
C GLY A 89 -7.58 1.87 -8.75
N ASN A 90 -7.02 1.52 -7.59
CA ASN A 90 -6.00 0.49 -7.46
C ASN A 90 -6.56 -0.86 -6.99
N LEU A 91 -7.86 -0.97 -6.71
CA LEU A 91 -8.47 -2.20 -6.20
C LEU A 91 -8.24 -3.40 -7.13
N LYS A 92 -8.20 -3.17 -8.45
CA LYS A 92 -7.88 -4.19 -9.47
C LYS A 92 -6.49 -4.81 -9.34
N GLU A 93 -5.56 -4.13 -8.66
CA GLU A 93 -4.21 -4.63 -8.42
C GLU A 93 -4.17 -5.58 -7.22
N ILE A 94 -5.24 -5.63 -6.43
CA ILE A 94 -5.37 -6.54 -5.29
C ILE A 94 -5.98 -7.85 -5.76
N SER A 95 -5.22 -8.91 -5.54
CA SER A 95 -5.60 -10.27 -5.94
C SER A 95 -6.22 -11.08 -4.82
N ASP A 96 -5.85 -10.80 -3.57
CA ASP A 96 -6.39 -11.50 -2.40
C ASP A 96 -6.23 -10.67 -1.13
N CYS A 97 -7.14 -10.87 -0.17
CA CYS A 97 -7.01 -10.40 1.20
C CYS A 97 -7.54 -11.47 2.15
N LYS A 98 -6.73 -11.86 3.14
CA LYS A 98 -7.07 -12.93 4.08
C LYS A 98 -6.48 -12.68 5.46
N VAL A 99 -7.12 -13.24 6.48
CA VAL A 99 -6.55 -13.37 7.81
C VAL A 99 -5.84 -14.72 7.95
N VAL A 100 -4.61 -14.70 8.46
CA VAL A 100 -3.84 -15.91 8.74
C VAL A 100 -4.28 -16.48 10.10
N VAL A 101 -4.73 -17.73 10.09
CA VAL A 101 -5.19 -18.45 11.28
C VAL A 101 -4.09 -19.44 11.65
N GLY A 102 -3.52 -19.30 12.85
CA GLY A 102 -2.50 -20.23 13.38
C GLY A 102 -1.13 -19.60 13.69
N GLU A 103 -0.88 -18.36 13.28
CA GLU A 103 0.34 -17.64 13.66
C GLU A 103 0.09 -16.84 14.95
N SER A 104 0.77 -17.22 16.02
CA SER A 104 0.67 -16.68 17.38
C SER A 104 1.53 -15.41 17.56
N VAL A 105 1.37 -14.40 16.70
CA VAL A 105 2.08 -13.12 16.87
C VAL A 105 1.45 -12.27 18.00
N ALA A 106 0.13 -12.36 18.17
CA ALA A 106 -0.61 -11.79 19.29
C ALA A 106 -1.70 -12.77 19.74
N ARG A 107 -2.03 -12.79 21.05
CA ARG A 107 -3.02 -13.75 21.59
C ARG A 107 -4.44 -13.49 21.08
N GLU A 108 -4.76 -12.25 20.75
CA GLU A 108 -6.11 -11.83 20.38
C GLU A 108 -6.21 -11.32 18.94
N HIS A 109 -5.27 -10.47 18.50
CA HIS A 109 -5.21 -9.98 17.12
C HIS A 109 -4.58 -11.00 16.18
N ARG A 110 -5.11 -11.07 14.97
CA ARG A 110 -4.67 -11.95 13.89
C ARG A 110 -4.16 -11.14 12.73
N MET A 111 -3.14 -11.67 12.06
CA MET A 111 -2.50 -10.96 10.97
C MET A 111 -3.39 -10.89 9.73
N VAL A 112 -3.61 -9.68 9.22
CA VAL A 112 -4.27 -9.43 7.93
C VAL A 112 -3.21 -9.32 6.84
N VAL A 113 -3.36 -10.13 5.79
CA VAL A 113 -2.44 -10.21 4.65
C VAL A 113 -3.19 -9.85 3.39
N CYS A 114 -2.67 -8.87 2.65
CA CYS A 114 -3.17 -8.46 1.34
C CYS A 114 -2.11 -8.74 0.28
N ARG A 115 -2.51 -9.38 -0.83
CA ARG A 115 -1.65 -9.66 -1.98
C ARG A 115 -1.95 -8.68 -3.10
N MET A 116 -1.03 -7.74 -3.31
CA MET A 116 -1.10 -6.73 -4.37
C MET A 116 -0.04 -6.99 -5.44
N THR A 117 -0.44 -6.93 -6.71
CA THR A 117 0.44 -7.11 -7.87
C THR A 117 0.77 -5.76 -8.49
N LEU A 118 2.05 -5.37 -8.41
CA LEU A 118 2.52 -4.09 -8.92
C LEU A 118 3.20 -4.26 -10.27
N MET A 119 2.66 -3.62 -11.30
CA MET A 119 3.37 -3.45 -12.57
C MET A 119 4.32 -2.26 -12.46
N VAL A 120 5.62 -2.55 -12.35
CA VAL A 120 6.66 -1.51 -12.29
C VAL A 120 7.18 -1.27 -13.70
N CYS A 121 6.79 -0.17 -14.33
CA CYS A 121 7.51 0.35 -15.48
C CYS A 121 8.89 0.80 -15.00
N LYS A 122 9.95 0.07 -15.38
CA LYS A 122 11.32 0.48 -15.10
C LYS A 122 11.54 1.85 -15.74
N LYS A 123 11.60 2.91 -14.93
CA LYS A 123 12.12 4.19 -15.40
C LYS A 123 13.55 3.91 -15.86
N LYS A 124 13.83 4.05 -17.16
CA LYS A 124 15.22 4.09 -17.64
C LYS A 124 15.88 5.19 -16.83
N ARG A 125 16.88 4.86 -16.01
CA ARG A 125 17.75 5.89 -15.43
C ARG A 125 18.20 6.72 -16.62
N SER A 126 17.81 7.99 -16.68
CA SER A 126 18.47 8.92 -17.58
C SER A 126 19.96 8.74 -17.31
N LYS A 127 20.75 8.44 -18.35
CA LYS A 127 22.20 8.50 -18.20
C LYS A 127 22.44 9.88 -17.61
N ILE A 128 22.89 9.95 -16.36
CA ILE A 128 23.50 11.17 -15.86
C ILE A 128 24.61 11.39 -16.87
N GLU A 129 24.50 12.44 -17.66
CA GLU A 129 25.55 12.86 -18.56
C GLU A 129 26.65 13.36 -17.64
N ILE A 130 27.43 12.41 -17.11
CA ILE A 130 28.63 12.71 -16.36
C ILE A 130 29.50 13.43 -17.37
N GLU A 131 29.64 14.74 -17.17
CA GLU A 131 30.49 15.58 -17.98
C GLU A 131 31.85 14.86 -18.10
N LYS A 132 32.24 14.55 -19.34
CA LYS A 132 33.43 13.75 -19.60
C LYS A 132 34.62 14.53 -19.09
N LYS A 133 35.12 14.21 -17.90
CA LYS A 133 36.37 14.78 -17.39
C LYS A 133 37.48 14.41 -18.37
N THR A 134 37.99 15.41 -19.10
CA THR A 134 39.13 15.26 -20.00
C THR A 134 40.34 14.79 -19.19
N LYS A 135 40.78 13.56 -19.44
CA LYS A 135 41.97 12.97 -18.80
C LYS A 135 43.23 13.60 -19.41
N TRP A 136 43.54 14.84 -19.07
CA TRP A 136 44.69 15.58 -19.60
C TRP A 136 46.03 14.87 -19.35
N TRP A 137 46.13 14.03 -18.30
CA TRP A 137 47.28 13.16 -18.07
C TRP A 137 47.45 12.01 -19.09
N LYS A 138 46.52 11.86 -20.05
CA LYS A 138 46.63 10.94 -21.20
C LYS A 138 47.04 11.66 -22.50
N LEU A 139 47.41 12.94 -22.46
CA LEU A 139 47.92 13.65 -23.63
C LEU A 139 49.23 12.99 -24.08
N LYS A 140 49.35 12.68 -25.38
CA LYS A 140 50.52 11.99 -25.96
C LYS A 140 51.78 12.86 -26.04
N LYS A 141 51.59 14.18 -26.01
CA LYS A 141 52.68 15.17 -26.02
C LYS A 141 52.88 15.66 -24.60
N GLU A 142 54.07 15.45 -24.05
CA GLU A 142 54.43 15.91 -22.71
C GLU A 142 54.37 17.43 -22.60
N ASP A 143 54.86 18.16 -23.61
CA ASP A 143 54.84 19.63 -23.67
C ASP A 143 53.42 20.21 -23.51
N CYS A 144 52.43 19.59 -24.18
CA CYS A 144 51.03 20.02 -24.06
C CYS A 144 50.43 19.72 -22.68
N CYS A 145 50.93 18.71 -21.97
CA CYS A 145 50.46 18.36 -20.64
C CYS A 145 50.96 19.38 -19.60
N GLU A 146 52.21 19.85 -19.74
CA GLU A 146 52.79 20.88 -18.87
C GLU A 146 52.16 22.25 -19.09
N GLU A 147 51.95 22.67 -20.34
CA GLU A 147 51.30 23.95 -20.65
C GLU A 147 49.88 24.00 -20.05
N PHE A 148 49.14 22.89 -20.14
CA PHE A 148 47.80 22.77 -19.57
C PHE A 148 47.81 22.81 -18.03
N ARG A 149 48.84 22.24 -17.38
CA ARG A 149 49.02 22.33 -15.92
C ARG A 149 49.29 23.76 -15.46
N GLN A 150 50.06 24.53 -16.21
CA GLN A 150 50.36 25.92 -15.88
C GLN A 150 49.13 26.81 -15.97
N LYS A 151 48.24 26.58 -16.96
CA LYS A 151 46.99 27.35 -17.15
C LYS A 151 45.89 27.03 -16.12
N LEU A 152 46.05 25.97 -15.33
CA LEU A 152 45.09 25.57 -14.28
C LEU A 152 45.48 26.07 -12.88
N ARG A 153 46.64 26.72 -12.74
CA ARG A 153 47.03 27.47 -11.53
C ARG A 153 46.56 28.91 -11.64
#